data_AF-A0AAU6ETX9-F1
#
_entry.id   AF-A0AAU6ETX9-F1
#
_cell.length_a   1.000
_cell.length_b   1.000
_cell.length_c   1.000
_cell.angle_alpha   90.00
_cell.angle_beta   90.00
_cell.angle_gamma   90.00
#
_symmetry.space_group_name_H-M   'P 1'
#
loop_
_entity.id
_entity.type
_entity.pdbx_description
1 polymer ?
#
loop_
_entity_poly.entity_id
_entity_poly.type
_entity_poly.pdbx_seq_one_letter_code
_entity_poly.pdbx_strand_id
1 'polypeptide(L)'
;MSTAIAAPPAKKRGSGLFQGMQKIGRSLQLPVAVLPAAAILLRLGQDDVFGKDGLGWDKVSAVFGAAGGALFDALPLLFCVGVAIGYAKKADGSTALAALVGFLVYKNVLTAFPADGSVTDALPGGVPQNPGVLGGILVGLVSAIVWQKYHRTKLVDWLGFFNGRRLVPILMAFIGVIFGVVFGLAWQPIGDALTSFGDWLMGLGAVGSGIYGVFNRGLIPVGMHQFLNTFFQQQMGTFTDSTGAVWHGEIPRFFHGDPTAGQFMSGFFPIMMFGLPAAAIAIAHCAKPHRRKAVMGMMISLALTSFVTGVTEPIEFTFLFIAPALFAVHAVLTGLSMAVTWGLGVHDGFGFSAGLIDYLLNWKLATKPYLILPIGLAFAAVYYTLFRFIIVKFNLPTPGREPDEEVEDLTKA
;
A
#
# COMPACT_ATOMS: atom_id res chain seq x y z
N MET A 1 -0.65 -50.30 -30.44
CA MET A 1 -0.88 -48.90 -30.03
C MET A 1 -1.25 -48.90 -28.56
N SER A 2 -0.35 -48.43 -27.68
CA SER A 2 -0.65 -48.23 -26.26
C SER A 2 -0.35 -46.78 -25.94
N THR A 3 -1.41 -45.98 -25.78
CA THR A 3 -1.36 -44.58 -25.38
C THR A 3 -1.12 -44.52 -23.87
N ALA A 4 0.15 -44.43 -23.47
CA ALA A 4 0.50 -44.12 -22.09
C ALA A 4 0.03 -42.69 -21.78
N ILE A 5 -1.04 -42.59 -20.98
CA ILE A 5 -1.53 -41.33 -20.44
C ILE A 5 -0.46 -40.81 -19.47
N ALA A 6 0.19 -39.71 -19.83
CA ALA A 6 1.14 -39.03 -18.97
C ALA A 6 0.45 -38.66 -17.64
N ALA A 7 1.07 -39.05 -16.53
CA ALA A 7 0.60 -38.69 -15.19
C ALA A 7 0.53 -37.16 -15.05
N PRO A 8 -0.53 -36.60 -14.43
CA PRO A 8 -0.64 -35.17 -14.23
C PRO A 8 0.53 -34.66 -13.37
N PRO A 9 1.09 -33.48 -13.68
CA PRO A 9 2.24 -32.96 -12.96
C PRO A 9 1.89 -32.79 -11.48
N ALA A 10 2.73 -33.33 -10.60
CA ALA A 10 2.58 -33.19 -9.16
C ALA A 10 2.46 -31.70 -8.79
N LYS A 11 1.36 -31.31 -8.14
CA LYS A 11 1.16 -29.94 -7.65
C LYS A 11 2.33 -29.58 -6.72
N LYS A 12 3.23 -28.71 -7.18
CA LYS A 12 4.32 -28.15 -6.36
C LYS A 12 3.70 -27.45 -5.15
N ARG A 13 3.97 -27.99 -3.97
CA ARG A 13 3.37 -27.63 -2.67
C ARG A 13 3.56 -26.15 -2.24
N GLY A 14 4.34 -25.36 -2.98
CA GLY A 14 4.56 -23.92 -2.76
C GLY A 14 3.88 -22.98 -3.78
N SER A 15 3.36 -23.46 -4.92
CA SER A 15 2.76 -22.57 -5.94
C SER A 15 1.44 -21.95 -5.46
N GLY A 16 0.68 -22.66 -4.62
CA GLY A 16 -0.60 -22.18 -4.09
C GLY A 16 -0.47 -21.04 -3.08
N LEU A 17 0.54 -21.08 -2.21
CA LEU A 17 0.79 -20.02 -1.22
C LEU A 17 1.20 -18.71 -1.92
N PHE A 18 2.16 -18.80 -2.84
CA PHE A 18 2.63 -17.66 -3.61
C PHE A 18 1.52 -17.02 -4.46
N GLN A 19 0.73 -17.83 -5.18
CA GLN A 19 -0.44 -17.35 -5.92
C GLN A 19 -1.48 -16.71 -4.99
N GLY A 20 -1.67 -17.26 -3.79
CA GLY A 20 -2.54 -16.68 -2.76
C GLY A 20 -2.08 -15.29 -2.30
N MET A 21 -0.78 -15.14 -2.00
CA MET A 21 -0.18 -13.86 -1.60
C MET A 21 -0.30 -12.82 -2.72
N GLN A 22 0.03 -13.18 -3.96
CA GLN A 22 -0.13 -12.27 -5.11
C GLN A 22 -1.57 -11.80 -5.30
N LYS A 23 -2.54 -12.70 -5.10
CA LYS A 23 -3.96 -12.37 -5.22
C LYS A 23 -4.42 -11.40 -4.12
N ILE A 24 -3.95 -11.59 -2.89
CA ILE A 24 -4.20 -10.66 -1.79
C ILE A 24 -3.54 -9.31 -2.09
N GLY A 25 -2.27 -9.30 -2.49
CA GLY A 25 -1.53 -8.08 -2.83
C GLY A 25 -2.23 -7.25 -3.93
N ARG A 26 -2.67 -7.91 -5.02
CA ARG A 26 -3.45 -7.24 -6.09
C ARG A 26 -4.77 -6.67 -5.58
N SER A 27 -5.44 -7.35 -4.64
CA SER A 27 -6.72 -6.87 -4.10
C SER A 27 -6.58 -5.60 -3.24
N LEU A 28 -5.40 -5.33 -2.70
CA LEU A 28 -5.09 -4.12 -1.92
C LEU A 28 -4.84 -2.89 -2.80
N GLN A 29 -4.63 -3.03 -4.11
CA GLN A 29 -4.32 -1.90 -4.99
C GLN A 29 -5.52 -0.98 -5.24
N LEU A 30 -6.72 -1.56 -5.40
CA LEU A 30 -7.94 -0.80 -5.67
C LEU A 30 -8.27 0.25 -4.59
N PRO A 31 -8.28 -0.07 -3.28
CA PRO A 31 -8.52 0.93 -2.25
C PRO A 31 -7.37 1.94 -2.14
N VAL A 32 -6.12 1.50 -2.34
CA VAL A 32 -4.93 2.38 -2.30
C VAL A 32 -4.97 3.44 -3.40
N ALA A 33 -5.56 3.14 -4.56
CA ALA A 33 -5.69 4.09 -5.67
C ALA A 33 -6.53 5.35 -5.33
N VAL A 34 -7.31 5.33 -4.24
CA VAL A 34 -8.11 6.48 -3.78
C VAL A 34 -7.31 7.41 -2.86
N LEU A 35 -6.22 6.93 -2.24
CA LEU A 35 -5.36 7.71 -1.34
C LEU A 35 -4.79 9.00 -1.95
N PRO A 36 -4.35 9.07 -3.22
CA PRO A 36 -3.84 10.33 -3.76
C PRO A 36 -4.90 11.42 -3.83
N ALA A 37 -6.15 11.07 -4.16
CA ALA A 37 -7.24 12.04 -4.11
C ALA A 37 -7.49 12.52 -2.67
N ALA A 38 -7.53 11.59 -1.70
CA ALA A 38 -7.70 11.92 -0.28
C ALA A 38 -6.59 12.85 0.24
N ALA A 39 -5.34 12.53 -0.08
CA ALA A 39 -4.15 13.27 0.28
C ALA A 39 -4.15 14.70 -0.24
N ILE A 40 -4.38 14.86 -1.56
CA ILE A 40 -4.40 16.18 -2.19
C ILE A 40 -5.53 17.02 -1.59
N LEU A 41 -6.74 16.45 -1.45
CA LEU A 41 -7.86 17.17 -0.87
C LEU A 41 -7.56 17.60 0.58
N LEU A 42 -7.07 16.69 1.42
CA LEU A 42 -6.72 16.99 2.80
C LEU A 42 -5.64 18.08 2.88
N ARG A 43 -4.63 18.00 2.02
CA ARG A 43 -3.50 18.92 2.03
C ARG A 43 -3.88 20.32 1.54
N LEU A 44 -4.70 20.42 0.51
CA LEU A 44 -5.31 21.68 0.08
C LEU A 44 -6.19 22.29 1.18
N GLY A 45 -6.70 21.46 2.09
CA GLY A 45 -7.52 21.91 3.21
C GLY A 45 -6.78 22.48 4.42
N GLN A 46 -5.44 22.48 4.42
CA GLN A 46 -4.64 22.96 5.53
C GLN A 46 -4.50 24.48 5.55
N ASP A 47 -4.35 25.03 6.76
CA ASP A 47 -4.30 26.47 7.02
C ASP A 47 -3.18 27.19 6.25
N ASP A 48 -2.05 26.52 6.00
CA ASP A 48 -0.87 27.05 5.35
C ASP A 48 -0.88 26.97 3.80
N VAL A 49 -1.94 26.37 3.22
CA VAL A 49 -2.15 26.25 1.78
C VAL A 49 -3.31 27.14 1.33
N PHE A 50 -4.57 26.72 1.53
CA PHE A 50 -5.73 27.54 1.18
C PHE A 50 -6.28 28.32 2.36
N GLY A 51 -5.99 27.95 3.60
CA GLY A 51 -6.51 28.66 4.77
C GLY A 51 -5.75 29.95 5.10
N LYS A 52 -5.95 30.41 6.33
CA LYS A 52 -5.55 31.72 6.86
C LYS A 52 -4.06 32.05 6.72
N ASP A 53 -3.18 31.05 6.80
CA ASP A 53 -1.72 31.18 6.76
C ASP A 53 -1.15 30.95 5.34
N GLY A 54 -2.04 30.72 4.37
CA GLY A 54 -1.73 30.55 2.95
C GLY A 54 -2.42 31.62 2.10
N LEU A 55 -3.48 31.23 1.36
CA LEU A 55 -4.24 32.12 0.47
C LEU A 55 -5.35 32.93 1.17
N GLY A 56 -5.67 32.65 2.44
CA GLY A 56 -6.75 33.30 3.18
C GLY A 56 -8.15 32.86 2.76
N TRP A 57 -8.29 31.71 2.10
CA TRP A 57 -9.55 31.14 1.63
C TRP A 57 -10.11 30.11 2.63
N ASP A 58 -10.33 30.53 3.88
CA ASP A 58 -10.67 29.64 5.00
C ASP A 58 -11.84 28.70 4.73
N LYS A 59 -12.91 29.20 4.09
CA LYS A 59 -14.07 28.37 3.73
C LYS A 59 -13.73 27.31 2.69
N VAL A 60 -12.86 27.63 1.73
CA VAL A 60 -12.37 26.67 0.73
C VAL A 60 -11.50 25.64 1.42
N SER A 61 -10.57 26.09 2.28
CA SER A 61 -9.73 25.21 3.09
C SER A 61 -10.56 24.19 3.88
N ALA A 62 -11.58 24.65 4.62
CA ALA A 62 -12.45 23.77 5.40
C ALA A 62 -13.19 22.72 4.53
N VAL A 63 -13.66 23.11 3.34
CA VAL A 63 -14.34 22.18 2.41
C VAL A 63 -13.38 21.10 1.91
N PHE A 64 -12.16 21.48 1.49
CA PHE A 64 -11.15 20.54 1.02
C PHE A 64 -10.66 19.62 2.13
N GLY A 65 -10.43 20.17 3.33
CA GLY A 65 -10.02 19.42 4.51
C GLY A 65 -11.06 18.37 4.91
N ALA A 66 -12.34 18.74 4.95
CA ALA A 66 -13.43 17.82 5.24
C ALA A 66 -13.58 16.72 4.17
N ALA A 67 -13.43 17.08 2.88
CA ALA A 67 -13.51 16.12 1.79
C ALA A 67 -12.37 15.08 1.82
N GLY A 68 -11.14 15.52 2.09
CA GLY A 68 -9.99 14.64 2.27
C GLY A 68 -10.13 13.77 3.51
N GLY A 69 -10.49 14.37 4.65
CA GLY A 69 -10.71 13.68 5.93
C GLY A 69 -11.74 12.56 5.83
N ALA A 70 -12.86 12.78 5.13
CA ALA A 70 -13.89 11.77 4.93
C ALA A 70 -13.37 10.47 4.27
N LEU A 71 -12.36 10.56 3.39
CA LEU A 71 -11.74 9.39 2.77
C LEU A 71 -10.78 8.67 3.73
N PHE A 72 -10.03 9.43 4.55
CA PHE A 72 -9.17 8.87 5.59
C PHE A 72 -9.99 8.16 6.69
N ASP A 73 -11.09 8.76 7.12
CA ASP A 73 -12.01 8.18 8.11
C ASP A 73 -12.69 6.90 7.60
N ALA A 74 -12.91 6.83 6.28
CA ALA A 74 -13.52 5.68 5.62
C ALA A 74 -12.52 4.58 5.22
N LEU A 75 -11.23 4.71 5.52
CA LEU A 75 -10.20 3.78 5.04
C LEU A 75 -10.50 2.30 5.32
N PRO A 76 -10.89 1.88 6.53
CA PRO A 76 -11.21 0.48 6.77
C PRO A 76 -12.35 -0.05 5.87
N LEU A 77 -13.34 0.79 5.58
CA LEU A 77 -14.44 0.43 4.69
C LEU A 77 -13.98 0.38 3.23
N LEU A 78 -13.20 1.35 2.78
CA LEU A 78 -12.63 1.37 1.43
C LEU A 78 -11.80 0.11 1.18
N PHE A 79 -10.95 -0.28 2.13
CA PHE A 79 -10.19 -1.53 2.06
C PHE A 79 -11.09 -2.77 2.10
N CYS A 80 -12.12 -2.80 2.94
CA CYS A 80 -13.08 -3.91 2.96
C CYS A 80 -13.72 -4.15 1.58
N VAL A 81 -14.29 -3.09 0.99
CA VAL A 81 -14.95 -3.18 -0.31
C VAL A 81 -13.94 -3.47 -1.42
N GLY A 82 -12.81 -2.75 -1.43
CA GLY A 82 -11.77 -2.88 -2.43
C GLY A 82 -11.15 -4.27 -2.47
N VAL A 83 -10.82 -4.84 -1.31
CA VAL A 83 -10.30 -6.21 -1.19
C VAL A 83 -11.35 -7.23 -1.59
N ALA A 84 -12.62 -7.04 -1.21
CA ALA A 84 -13.69 -7.95 -1.59
C ALA A 84 -13.84 -8.04 -3.13
N ILE A 85 -13.80 -6.89 -3.81
CA ILE A 85 -13.86 -6.81 -5.28
C ILE A 85 -12.60 -7.40 -5.91
N GLY A 86 -11.42 -6.99 -5.44
CA GLY A 86 -10.14 -7.39 -6.03
C GLY A 86 -9.78 -8.87 -5.80
N TYR A 87 -10.28 -9.47 -4.72
CA TYR A 87 -10.10 -10.90 -4.44
C TYR A 87 -11.15 -11.78 -5.14
N ALA A 88 -12.32 -11.25 -5.48
CA ALA A 88 -13.33 -12.02 -6.20
C ALA A 88 -12.81 -12.46 -7.58
N LYS A 89 -13.03 -13.74 -7.94
CA LYS A 89 -12.65 -14.26 -9.26
C LYS A 89 -13.32 -13.51 -10.42
N LYS A 90 -14.47 -12.90 -10.15
CA LYS A 90 -15.21 -12.05 -11.09
C LYS A 90 -15.71 -10.84 -10.30
N ALA A 91 -15.41 -9.64 -10.79
CA ALA A 91 -15.95 -8.41 -10.23
C ALA A 91 -17.48 -8.43 -10.43
N ASP A 92 -18.21 -8.47 -9.31
CA ASP A 92 -19.67 -8.43 -9.29
C ASP A 92 -20.09 -7.49 -8.16
N GLY A 93 -20.95 -6.52 -8.47
CA GLY A 93 -21.39 -5.50 -7.51
C GLY A 93 -22.03 -6.08 -6.24
N SER A 94 -22.60 -7.28 -6.31
CA SER A 94 -23.15 -7.94 -5.12
C SER A 94 -22.08 -8.38 -4.11
N THR A 95 -20.82 -8.57 -4.54
CA THR A 95 -19.69 -8.83 -3.63
C THR A 95 -19.36 -7.58 -2.82
N ALA A 96 -19.36 -6.41 -3.46
CA ALA A 96 -19.14 -5.12 -2.81
C ALA A 96 -20.26 -4.81 -1.79
N LEU A 97 -21.51 -5.04 -2.17
CA LEU A 97 -22.66 -4.87 -1.27
C LEU A 97 -22.57 -5.81 -0.06
N ALA A 98 -22.18 -7.08 -0.26
CA ALA A 98 -22.00 -8.02 0.84
C ALA A 98 -20.89 -7.57 1.81
N ALA A 99 -19.77 -7.07 1.28
CA ALA A 99 -18.67 -6.53 2.07
C ALA A 99 -19.07 -5.29 2.87
N LEU A 100 -19.80 -4.36 2.25
CA LEU A 100 -20.34 -3.18 2.92
C LEU A 100 -21.26 -3.58 4.08
N VAL A 101 -22.22 -4.49 3.84
CA VAL A 101 -23.15 -4.96 4.88
C VAL A 101 -22.40 -5.63 6.03
N GLY A 102 -21.49 -6.55 5.74
CA GLY A 102 -20.69 -7.23 6.77
C GLY A 102 -19.84 -6.25 7.58
N PHE A 103 -19.22 -5.26 6.92
CA PHE A 103 -18.40 -4.25 7.57
C PHE A 103 -19.21 -3.31 8.46
N LEU A 104 -20.37 -2.84 8.00
CA LEU A 104 -21.22 -1.95 8.81
C LEU A 104 -21.70 -2.66 10.09
N VAL A 105 -22.08 -3.93 9.99
CA VAL A 105 -22.45 -4.72 11.18
C VAL A 105 -21.24 -4.94 12.09
N TYR A 106 -20.11 -5.38 11.53
CA TYR A 106 -18.84 -5.52 12.26
C TYR A 106 -18.44 -4.24 13.02
N LYS A 107 -18.45 -3.09 12.35
CA LYS A 107 -18.09 -1.79 12.92
C LYS A 107 -19.01 -1.41 14.08
N ASN A 108 -20.32 -1.57 13.92
CA ASN A 108 -21.28 -1.24 14.97
C ASN A 108 -21.21 -2.20 16.16
N VAL A 109 -20.89 -3.47 15.92
CA VAL A 109 -20.70 -4.44 17.00
C VAL A 109 -19.46 -4.11 17.83
N LEU A 110 -18.37 -3.68 17.20
CA LEU A 110 -17.19 -3.18 17.94
C LEU A 110 -17.53 -2.01 18.87
N THR A 111 -18.40 -1.09 18.43
CA THR A 111 -18.81 0.04 19.28
C THR A 111 -19.85 -0.33 20.33
N ALA A 112 -20.67 -1.35 20.07
CA ALA A 112 -21.71 -1.80 21.00
C ALA A 112 -21.18 -2.77 22.06
N PHE A 113 -19.97 -3.29 21.91
CA PHE A 113 -19.41 -4.35 22.74
C PHE A 113 -17.90 -4.15 22.95
N PRO A 114 -17.44 -3.85 24.18
CA PRO A 114 -18.17 -3.77 25.45
C PRO A 114 -18.77 -2.36 25.67
N ALA A 115 -20.08 -2.26 25.91
CA ALA A 115 -20.71 -0.97 26.23
C ALA A 115 -20.52 -0.57 27.71
N ASP A 116 -20.49 -1.54 28.64
CA ASP A 116 -20.27 -1.32 30.06
C ASP A 116 -19.62 -2.56 30.70
N GLY A 117 -18.46 -2.37 31.35
CA GLY A 117 -17.70 -3.45 31.98
C GLY A 117 -16.94 -4.34 31.00
N SER A 118 -15.97 -5.08 31.52
CA SER A 118 -15.20 -6.02 30.73
C SER A 118 -15.89 -7.38 30.61
N VAL A 119 -15.92 -7.96 29.42
CA VAL A 119 -16.37 -9.35 29.22
C VAL A 119 -15.26 -10.36 29.56
N THR A 120 -14.02 -9.90 29.71
CA THR A 120 -12.85 -10.74 30.06
C THR A 120 -11.94 -10.02 31.06
N ASP A 121 -11.24 -10.72 31.95
CA ASP A 121 -10.32 -10.03 32.89
C ASP A 121 -9.22 -9.20 32.19
N ALA A 122 -9.01 -9.41 30.88
CA ALA A 122 -8.04 -8.73 30.03
C ALA A 122 -8.48 -7.36 29.45
N LEU A 123 -9.75 -6.96 29.56
CA LEU A 123 -10.29 -5.71 28.98
C LEU A 123 -10.90 -4.76 30.04
N PRO A 124 -10.19 -4.43 31.13
CA PRO A 124 -10.77 -3.86 32.36
C PRO A 124 -11.50 -2.52 32.22
N GLY A 125 -11.34 -1.79 31.11
CA GLY A 125 -11.96 -0.49 30.86
C GLY A 125 -13.06 -0.45 29.80
N GLY A 126 -13.44 -1.58 29.19
CA GLY A 126 -14.45 -1.58 28.13
C GLY A 126 -14.03 -0.87 26.83
N VAL A 127 -12.72 -0.59 26.64
CA VAL A 127 -12.22 0.12 25.47
C VAL A 127 -12.40 -0.77 24.23
N PRO A 128 -13.19 -0.33 23.23
CA PRO A 128 -13.39 -1.09 22.00
C PRO A 128 -12.08 -1.37 21.28
N GLN A 129 -11.78 -2.65 21.06
CA GLN A 129 -10.64 -3.05 20.25
C GLN A 129 -10.95 -2.80 18.78
N ASN A 130 -10.25 -1.85 18.15
CA ASN A 130 -10.47 -1.53 16.74
C ASN A 130 -9.24 -1.90 15.88
N PRO A 131 -9.31 -2.99 15.11
CA PRO A 131 -8.29 -3.39 14.13
C PRO A 131 -8.10 -2.43 12.95
N GLY A 132 -8.89 -1.35 12.86
CA GLY A 132 -8.80 -0.36 11.79
C GLY A 132 -8.86 -0.99 10.40
N VAL A 133 -7.89 -0.64 9.55
CA VAL A 133 -7.81 -1.12 8.17
C VAL A 133 -7.58 -2.64 8.10
N LEU A 134 -6.90 -3.25 9.08
CA LEU A 134 -6.68 -4.70 9.10
C LEU A 134 -8.00 -5.46 9.26
N GLY A 135 -8.89 -4.97 10.13
CA GLY A 135 -10.24 -5.51 10.26
C GLY A 135 -11.04 -5.39 8.96
N GLY A 136 -10.93 -4.23 8.30
CA GLY A 136 -11.51 -4.00 6.97
C GLY A 136 -11.05 -5.04 5.94
N ILE A 137 -9.74 -5.25 5.82
CA ILE A 137 -9.16 -6.25 4.89
C ILE A 137 -9.70 -7.66 5.17
N LEU A 138 -9.75 -8.07 6.44
CA LEU A 138 -10.19 -9.41 6.82
C LEU A 138 -11.68 -9.64 6.52
N VAL A 139 -12.54 -8.67 6.85
CA VAL A 139 -13.97 -8.71 6.50
C VAL A 139 -14.14 -8.74 4.97
N GLY A 140 -13.34 -7.97 4.23
CA GLY A 140 -13.34 -7.96 2.76
C GLY A 140 -12.96 -9.30 2.14
N LEU A 141 -11.89 -9.94 2.64
CA LEU A 141 -11.45 -11.27 2.19
C LEU A 141 -12.53 -12.32 2.44
N VAL A 142 -13.11 -12.33 3.63
CA VAL A 142 -14.19 -13.26 3.98
C VAL A 142 -15.41 -13.03 3.11
N SER A 143 -15.78 -11.77 2.84
CA SER A 143 -16.87 -11.42 1.93
C SER A 143 -16.67 -12.03 0.54
N ALA A 144 -15.46 -11.93 -0.01
CA ALA A 144 -15.14 -12.52 -1.31
C ALA A 144 -15.19 -14.06 -1.29
N ILE A 145 -14.76 -14.70 -0.20
CA ILE A 145 -14.79 -16.16 -0.03
C ILE A 145 -16.24 -16.66 0.08
N VAL A 146 -17.05 -16.02 0.93
CA VAL A 146 -18.47 -16.34 1.14
C VAL A 146 -19.25 -16.13 -0.15
N TRP A 147 -18.99 -15.04 -0.87
CA TRP A 147 -19.62 -14.80 -2.16
C TRP A 147 -19.29 -15.91 -3.16
N GLN A 148 -18.01 -16.26 -3.32
CA GLN A 148 -17.60 -17.33 -4.25
C GLN A 148 -18.28 -18.66 -3.94
N LYS A 149 -18.50 -18.96 -2.65
CA LYS A 149 -19.13 -20.20 -2.20
C LYS A 149 -20.66 -20.18 -2.37
N TYR A 150 -21.34 -19.09 -2.02
CA TYR A 150 -22.80 -19.08 -1.85
C TYR A 150 -23.59 -18.28 -2.90
N HIS A 151 -22.94 -17.54 -3.81
CA HIS A 151 -23.63 -16.69 -4.79
C HIS A 151 -24.57 -17.43 -5.78
N ARG A 152 -24.53 -18.77 -5.83
CA ARG A 152 -25.42 -19.61 -6.66
C ARG A 152 -26.24 -20.59 -5.83
N THR A 153 -26.21 -20.49 -4.51
CA THR A 153 -26.95 -21.40 -3.63
C THR A 153 -28.45 -21.20 -3.80
N LYS A 154 -29.18 -22.32 -3.88
CA LYS A 154 -30.64 -22.36 -3.84
C LYS A 154 -31.08 -22.85 -2.46
N LEU A 155 -31.99 -22.11 -1.86
CA LEU A 155 -32.69 -22.41 -0.61
C LEU A 155 -34.02 -23.10 -0.92
N VAL A 156 -34.68 -23.56 0.14
CA VAL A 156 -36.06 -24.08 0.10
C VAL A 156 -37.05 -23.05 -0.44
N ASP A 157 -38.15 -23.51 -1.05
CA ASP A 157 -39.03 -22.68 -1.89
C ASP A 157 -39.56 -21.41 -1.21
N TRP A 158 -39.93 -21.50 0.08
CA TRP A 158 -40.43 -20.33 0.83
C TRP A 158 -39.33 -19.28 1.13
N LEU A 159 -38.05 -19.66 1.10
CA LEU A 159 -36.90 -18.75 1.19
C LEU A 159 -36.36 -18.35 -0.19
N GLY A 160 -37.07 -18.69 -1.28
CA GLY A 160 -36.60 -18.50 -2.65
C GLY A 160 -36.21 -17.06 -3.00
N PHE A 161 -36.80 -16.06 -2.32
CA PHE A 161 -36.46 -14.64 -2.48
C PHE A 161 -34.98 -14.35 -2.19
N PHE A 162 -34.38 -15.08 -1.25
CA PHE A 162 -33.00 -14.88 -0.79
C PHE A 162 -31.98 -15.69 -1.61
N ASN A 163 -32.38 -16.38 -2.67
CA ASN A 163 -31.48 -17.23 -3.44
C ASN A 163 -30.28 -16.50 -4.07
N GLY A 164 -29.20 -17.25 -4.24
CA GLY A 164 -28.01 -16.84 -4.97
C GLY A 164 -27.34 -15.62 -4.34
N ARG A 165 -27.19 -14.55 -5.13
CA ARG A 165 -26.43 -13.35 -4.73
C ARG A 165 -27.06 -12.58 -3.57
N ARG A 166 -28.37 -12.71 -3.35
CA ARG A 166 -29.09 -12.04 -2.26
C ARG A 166 -28.82 -12.68 -0.90
N LEU A 167 -28.46 -13.97 -0.88
CA LEU A 167 -28.09 -14.69 0.34
C LEU A 167 -26.80 -14.14 0.95
N VAL A 168 -25.86 -13.72 0.09
CA VAL A 168 -24.48 -13.41 0.52
C VAL A 168 -24.43 -12.21 1.48
N PRO A 169 -25.09 -11.05 1.22
CA PRO A 169 -25.14 -9.96 2.20
C PRO A 169 -25.78 -10.36 3.53
N ILE A 170 -26.78 -11.25 3.52
CA ILE A 170 -27.44 -11.74 4.74
C ILE A 170 -26.46 -12.56 5.58
N LEU A 171 -25.75 -13.51 4.94
CA LEU A 171 -24.70 -14.27 5.61
C LEU A 171 -23.61 -13.35 6.15
N MET A 172 -23.22 -12.33 5.38
CA MET A 172 -22.22 -11.36 5.81
C MET A 172 -22.67 -10.51 7.00
N ALA A 173 -23.96 -10.21 7.16
CA ALA A 173 -24.46 -9.54 8.36
C ALA A 173 -24.18 -10.38 9.61
N PHE A 174 -24.52 -11.68 9.60
CA PHE A 174 -24.25 -12.58 10.73
C PHE A 174 -22.75 -12.80 10.96
N ILE A 175 -21.97 -12.95 9.89
CA ILE A 175 -20.51 -13.04 9.98
C ILE A 175 -19.92 -11.75 10.57
N GLY A 176 -20.47 -10.59 10.21
CA GLY A 176 -20.08 -9.30 10.77
C GLY A 176 -20.28 -9.23 12.28
N VAL A 177 -21.37 -9.80 12.81
CA VAL A 177 -21.58 -9.94 14.27
C VAL A 177 -20.47 -10.79 14.90
N ILE A 178 -20.24 -11.98 14.34
CA ILE A 178 -19.21 -12.90 14.86
C ILE A 178 -17.84 -12.23 14.85
N PHE A 179 -17.50 -11.55 13.74
CA PHE A 179 -16.23 -10.85 13.61
C PHE A 179 -16.13 -9.71 14.61
N GLY A 180 -17.16 -8.88 14.77
CA GLY A 180 -17.15 -7.80 15.76
C GLY A 180 -16.89 -8.31 17.17
N VAL A 181 -17.56 -9.39 17.58
CA VAL A 181 -17.32 -10.01 18.90
C VAL A 181 -15.90 -10.58 19.02
N VAL A 182 -15.45 -11.34 18.01
CA VAL A 182 -14.12 -11.96 18.04
C VAL A 182 -13.01 -10.91 18.09
N PHE A 183 -13.06 -9.87 17.27
CA PHE A 183 -12.08 -8.79 17.31
C PHE A 183 -12.20 -7.97 18.59
N GLY A 184 -13.42 -7.67 19.04
CA GLY A 184 -13.64 -6.97 20.31
C GLY A 184 -12.98 -7.65 21.51
N LEU A 185 -12.94 -8.99 21.55
CA LEU A 185 -12.40 -9.75 22.67
C LEU A 185 -10.95 -10.22 22.49
N ALA A 186 -10.58 -10.63 21.28
CA ALA A 186 -9.34 -11.36 21.04
C ALA A 186 -8.28 -10.53 20.31
N TRP A 187 -8.57 -9.27 19.93
CA TRP A 187 -7.62 -8.45 19.18
C TRP A 187 -6.49 -7.89 20.04
N GLN A 188 -6.74 -7.57 21.33
CA GLN A 188 -5.77 -6.89 22.19
C GLN A 188 -4.37 -7.54 22.16
N PRO A 189 -4.18 -8.86 22.35
CA PRO A 189 -2.84 -9.47 22.29
C PRO A 189 -2.15 -9.34 20.93
N ILE A 190 -2.94 -9.35 19.84
CA ILE A 190 -2.42 -9.17 18.48
C ILE A 190 -2.03 -7.71 18.28
N GLY A 191 -2.88 -6.78 18.72
CA GLY A 191 -2.60 -5.35 18.73
C GLY A 191 -1.32 -5.04 19.50
N ASP A 192 -1.18 -5.55 20.73
CA ASP A 192 0.01 -5.35 21.57
C ASP A 192 1.27 -5.92 20.94
N ALA A 193 1.19 -7.11 20.34
CA ALA A 193 2.33 -7.69 19.61
C ALA A 193 2.74 -6.84 18.40
N LEU A 194 1.76 -6.35 17.64
CA LEU A 194 1.99 -5.47 16.49
C LEU A 194 2.57 -4.12 16.91
N THR A 195 2.01 -3.49 17.95
CA THR A 195 2.50 -2.23 18.51
C THR A 195 3.90 -2.40 19.07
N SER A 196 4.16 -3.44 19.87
CA SER A 196 5.49 -3.72 20.41
C SER A 196 6.53 -3.95 19.31
N PHE A 197 6.17 -4.66 18.24
CA PHE A 197 7.04 -4.82 17.08
C PHE A 197 7.27 -3.49 16.35
N GLY A 198 6.22 -2.68 16.19
CA GLY A 198 6.28 -1.35 15.61
C GLY A 198 7.21 -0.42 16.40
N ASP A 199 7.03 -0.34 17.71
CA ASP A 199 7.82 0.47 18.64
C ASP A 199 9.27 0.01 18.68
N TRP A 200 9.51 -1.31 18.68
CA TRP A 200 10.86 -1.87 18.56
C TRP A 200 11.52 -1.40 17.26
N LEU A 201 10.83 -1.51 16.12
CA LEU A 201 11.39 -1.08 14.83
C LEU A 201 11.61 0.43 14.79
N MET A 202 10.67 1.22 15.33
CA MET A 202 10.77 2.68 15.44
C MET A 202 11.98 3.08 16.29
N GLY A 203 12.17 2.42 17.43
CA GLY A 203 13.28 2.65 18.37
C GLY A 203 14.68 2.39 17.78
N LEU A 204 14.78 1.63 16.69
CA LEU A 204 16.04 1.47 15.94
C LEU A 204 16.42 2.70 15.10
N GLY A 205 15.55 3.73 15.04
CA GLY A 205 15.80 4.98 14.35
C GLY A 205 16.14 4.79 12.87
N ALA A 206 17.29 5.30 12.44
CA ALA A 206 17.76 5.18 11.06
C ALA A 206 17.86 3.72 10.59
N VAL A 207 18.33 2.83 11.46
CA VAL A 207 18.42 1.40 11.13
C VAL A 207 17.03 0.80 10.93
N GLY A 208 16.07 1.17 11.79
CA GLY A 208 14.68 0.74 11.68
C GLY A 208 14.02 1.18 10.38
N SER A 209 14.21 2.44 10.01
CA SER A 209 13.76 3.00 8.72
C SER A 209 14.35 2.23 7.54
N GLY A 210 15.65 1.89 7.61
CA GLY A 210 16.31 1.10 6.58
C GLY A 210 15.78 -0.32 6.45
N ILE A 211 15.59 -1.03 7.57
CA ILE A 211 14.99 -2.37 7.59
C ILE A 211 13.60 -2.33 6.94
N TYR A 212 12.77 -1.37 7.33
CA TYR A 212 11.46 -1.16 6.74
C TYR A 212 11.55 -0.98 5.21
N GLY A 213 12.46 -0.14 4.71
CA GLY A 213 12.66 0.10 3.28
C GLY A 213 12.99 -1.18 2.49
N VAL A 214 13.88 -2.02 3.03
CA VAL A 214 14.26 -3.29 2.39
C VAL A 214 13.06 -4.24 2.31
N PHE A 215 12.33 -4.44 3.42
CA PHE A 215 11.17 -5.32 3.44
C PHE A 215 10.03 -4.78 2.58
N ASN A 216 9.83 -3.47 2.57
CA ASN A 216 8.82 -2.82 1.74
C ASN A 216 9.04 -3.16 0.26
N ARG A 217 10.26 -2.95 -0.27
CA ARG A 217 10.57 -3.30 -1.66
C ARG A 217 10.57 -4.82 -1.88
N GLY A 218 11.12 -5.59 -0.95
CA GLY A 218 11.19 -7.05 -1.05
C GLY A 218 9.82 -7.75 -1.15
N LEU A 219 8.76 -7.11 -0.66
CA LEU A 219 7.38 -7.62 -0.72
C LEU A 219 6.60 -7.17 -1.96
N ILE A 220 7.18 -6.36 -2.86
CA ILE A 220 6.55 -5.96 -4.13
C ILE A 220 6.22 -7.15 -5.05
N PRO A 221 7.08 -8.16 -5.27
CA PRO A 221 6.78 -9.29 -6.16
C PRO A 221 5.49 -10.05 -5.82
N VAL A 222 5.09 -10.00 -4.54
CA VAL A 222 3.88 -10.63 -4.01
C VAL A 222 2.78 -9.62 -3.65
N GLY A 223 3.01 -8.32 -3.87
CA GLY A 223 2.09 -7.23 -3.54
C GLY A 223 1.85 -7.00 -2.05
N MET A 224 2.58 -7.70 -1.17
CA MET A 224 2.39 -7.63 0.29
C MET A 224 2.99 -6.38 0.93
N HIS A 225 3.74 -5.58 0.17
CA HIS A 225 4.23 -4.27 0.62
C HIS A 225 3.07 -3.34 1.01
N GLN A 226 1.90 -3.49 0.40
CA GLN A 226 0.71 -2.71 0.76
C GLN A 226 0.17 -3.07 2.15
N PHE A 227 0.32 -4.33 2.58
CA PHE A 227 -0.02 -4.72 3.95
C PHE A 227 0.91 -4.03 4.96
N LEU A 228 2.21 -4.03 4.66
CA LEU A 228 3.23 -3.35 5.46
C LEU A 228 3.00 -1.83 5.48
N ASN A 229 2.73 -1.19 4.33
CA ASN A 229 2.32 0.22 4.26
C ASN A 229 1.06 0.48 5.10
N THR A 230 0.02 -0.35 4.96
CA THR A 230 -1.23 -0.17 5.69
C THR A 230 -1.01 -0.18 7.20
N PHE A 231 -0.18 -1.08 7.71
CA PHE A 231 0.11 -1.12 9.14
C PHE A 231 0.95 0.10 9.58
N PHE A 232 2.13 0.29 8.99
CA PHE A 232 3.07 1.32 9.44
C PHE A 232 2.56 2.74 9.16
N GLN A 233 1.97 2.96 7.99
CA GLN A 233 1.59 4.31 7.56
C GLN A 233 0.19 4.72 8.01
N GLN A 234 -0.73 3.77 8.28
CA GLN A 234 -2.13 4.10 8.63
C GLN A 234 -2.53 3.71 10.06
N GLN A 235 -1.76 2.90 10.78
CA GLN A 235 -2.16 2.41 12.11
C GLN A 235 -1.09 2.54 13.19
N MET A 236 0.18 2.45 12.83
CA MET A 236 1.25 2.36 13.80
C MET A 236 1.63 3.74 14.38
N GLY A 237 1.85 3.76 15.69
CA GLY A 237 2.12 4.98 16.45
C GLY A 237 0.85 5.77 16.78
N THR A 238 0.95 6.64 17.76
CA THR A 238 -0.16 7.48 18.25
C THR A 238 0.32 8.89 18.49
N PHE A 239 -0.47 9.87 18.06
CA PHE A 239 -0.24 11.29 18.33
C PHE A 239 -1.55 11.94 18.77
N THR A 240 -1.50 12.74 19.84
CA THR A 240 -2.64 13.56 20.26
C THR A 240 -2.35 15.00 19.89
N ASP A 241 -3.19 15.59 19.06
CA ASP A 241 -3.01 16.98 18.62
C ASP A 241 -3.49 17.99 19.68
N SER A 242 -3.34 19.28 19.38
CA SER A 242 -3.72 20.38 20.27
C SER A 242 -5.23 20.48 20.56
N THR A 243 -6.08 19.81 19.78
CA THR A 243 -7.52 19.74 19.97
C THR A 243 -7.95 18.55 20.85
N GLY A 244 -7.01 17.65 21.16
CA GLY A 244 -7.26 16.41 21.89
C GLY A 244 -7.66 15.24 20.99
N ALA A 245 -7.65 15.41 19.65
CA ALA A 245 -7.91 14.33 18.71
C ALA A 245 -6.70 13.39 18.63
N VAL A 246 -6.97 12.08 18.52
CA VAL A 246 -5.95 11.04 18.49
C VAL A 246 -5.78 10.52 17.07
N TRP A 247 -4.55 10.56 16.56
CA TRP A 247 -4.19 10.17 15.21
C TRP A 247 -3.24 8.97 15.24
N HIS A 248 -3.48 8.00 14.36
CA HIS A 248 -2.72 6.76 14.25
C HIS A 248 -2.09 6.61 12.86
N GLY A 249 -0.91 6.00 12.79
CA GLY A 249 -0.17 5.84 11.53
C GLY A 249 0.72 7.02 11.18
N GLU A 250 1.84 6.76 10.51
CA GLU A 250 2.78 7.81 10.09
C GLU A 250 2.13 8.91 9.22
N ILE A 251 1.19 8.56 8.34
CA ILE A 251 0.53 9.52 7.44
C ILE A 251 -0.37 10.49 8.23
N PRO A 252 -1.38 10.04 9.00
CA PRO A 252 -2.20 10.95 9.78
C PRO A 252 -1.41 11.73 10.81
N ARG A 253 -0.44 11.10 11.49
CA ARG A 253 0.43 11.78 12.47
C ARG A 253 1.21 12.93 11.84
N PHE A 254 1.83 12.71 10.68
CA PHE A 254 2.56 13.76 9.96
C PHE A 254 1.66 14.92 9.58
N PHE A 255 0.49 14.66 8.98
CA PHE A 255 -0.43 15.72 8.54
C PHE A 255 -1.07 16.51 9.68
N HIS A 256 -1.10 15.97 10.90
CA HIS A 256 -1.58 16.67 12.09
C HIS A 256 -0.44 17.28 12.92
N GLY A 257 0.78 17.32 12.38
CA GLY A 257 1.89 18.08 12.96
C GLY A 257 2.73 17.34 13.98
N ASP A 258 2.71 16.01 13.99
CA ASP A 258 3.64 15.21 14.82
C ASP A 258 5.08 15.36 14.30
N PRO A 259 6.00 15.99 15.08
CA PRO A 259 7.38 16.18 14.65
C PRO A 259 8.19 14.88 14.62
N THR A 260 7.66 13.79 15.18
CA THR A 260 8.30 12.46 15.22
C THR A 260 7.83 11.53 14.10
N ALA A 261 6.85 11.95 13.29
CA ALA A 261 6.36 11.19 12.16
C ALA A 261 7.24 11.34 10.92
N GLY A 262 7.15 10.39 9.99
CA GLY A 262 7.85 10.38 8.72
C GLY A 262 9.02 9.40 8.65
N GLN A 263 9.29 8.65 9.73
CA GLN A 263 10.38 7.66 9.80
C GLN A 263 10.24 6.59 8.73
N PHE A 264 9.02 6.15 8.45
CA PHE A 264 8.74 5.12 7.45
C PHE A 264 8.26 5.70 6.12
N MET A 265 8.60 6.98 5.86
CA MET A 265 8.11 7.75 4.72
C MET A 265 9.21 8.54 4.01
N SER A 266 9.99 9.35 4.73
CA SER A 266 10.87 10.38 4.14
C SER A 266 11.92 9.83 3.18
N GLY A 267 12.43 8.63 3.43
CA GLY A 267 13.44 8.02 2.56
C GLY A 267 12.94 7.47 1.22
N PHE A 268 11.63 7.52 0.96
CA PHE A 268 11.11 7.19 -0.38
C PHE A 268 11.36 8.30 -1.39
N PHE A 269 11.35 9.58 -0.96
CA PHE A 269 11.54 10.72 -1.86
C PHE A 269 12.85 10.64 -2.68
N PRO A 270 14.04 10.39 -2.09
CA PRO A 270 15.27 10.27 -2.87
C PRO A 270 15.22 9.16 -3.92
N ILE A 271 14.54 8.04 -3.64
CA ILE A 271 14.44 6.92 -4.57
C ILE A 271 13.47 7.24 -5.71
N MET A 272 12.28 7.71 -5.38
CA MET A 272 11.18 7.91 -6.34
C MET A 272 11.43 9.10 -7.25
N MET A 273 12.02 10.17 -6.71
CA MET A 273 12.33 11.38 -7.47
C MET A 273 13.68 11.32 -8.20
N PHE A 274 14.64 10.51 -7.74
CA PHE A 274 16.00 10.57 -8.29
C PHE A 274 16.57 9.20 -8.64
N GLY A 275 16.56 8.24 -7.70
CA GLY A 275 17.12 6.91 -7.90
C GLY A 275 16.51 6.15 -9.08
N LEU A 276 15.18 5.98 -9.10
CA LEU A 276 14.47 5.27 -10.16
C LEU A 276 14.49 5.98 -11.52
N PRO A 277 14.33 7.32 -11.60
CA PRO A 277 14.59 8.04 -12.84
C PRO A 277 16.01 7.81 -13.38
N ALA A 278 17.03 7.82 -12.51
CA ALA A 278 18.41 7.53 -12.91
C ALA A 278 18.59 6.06 -13.37
N ALA A 279 17.91 5.12 -12.73
CA ALA A 279 17.86 3.72 -13.15
C ALA A 279 17.24 3.56 -14.53
N ALA A 280 16.12 4.25 -14.80
CA ALA A 280 15.43 4.23 -16.08
C ALA A 280 16.34 4.74 -17.22
N ILE A 281 17.09 5.83 -16.96
CA ILE A 281 18.09 6.35 -17.91
C ILE A 281 19.24 5.33 -18.10
N ALA A 282 19.71 4.68 -17.04
CA ALA A 282 20.75 3.64 -17.13
C ALA A 282 20.29 2.45 -17.99
N ILE A 283 19.06 1.97 -17.80
CA ILE A 283 18.43 0.92 -18.61
C ILE A 283 18.39 1.34 -20.08
N ALA A 284 17.90 2.55 -20.36
CA ALA A 284 17.83 3.06 -21.73
C ALA A 284 19.20 3.17 -22.39
N HIS A 285 20.24 3.65 -21.68
CA HIS A 285 21.60 3.70 -22.21
C HIS A 285 22.20 2.31 -22.47
N CYS A 286 21.77 1.28 -21.75
CA CYS A 286 22.21 -0.09 -21.96
C CYS A 286 21.49 -0.80 -23.13
N ALA A 287 20.41 -0.25 -23.67
CA ALA A 287 19.71 -0.83 -24.82
C ALA A 287 20.58 -0.88 -26.09
N LYS A 288 20.28 -1.83 -26.98
CA LYS A 288 20.92 -1.96 -28.30
C LYS A 288 20.81 -0.64 -29.09
N PRO A 289 21.82 -0.22 -29.86
CA PRO A 289 21.82 1.09 -30.54
C PRO A 289 20.56 1.38 -31.37
N HIS A 290 20.05 0.39 -32.09
CA HIS A 290 18.86 0.53 -32.93
C HIS A 290 17.54 0.63 -32.13
N ARG A 291 17.50 0.14 -30.87
CA ARG A 291 16.33 0.22 -29.98
C ARG A 291 16.38 1.39 -28.99
N ARG A 292 17.56 1.97 -28.78
CA ARG A 292 17.83 2.95 -27.72
C ARG A 292 16.87 4.14 -27.73
N LYS A 293 16.50 4.68 -28.90
CA LYS A 293 15.54 5.78 -28.99
C LYS A 293 14.17 5.40 -28.44
N ALA A 294 13.65 4.24 -28.83
CA ALA A 294 12.34 3.76 -28.39
C ALA A 294 12.35 3.46 -26.88
N VAL A 295 13.37 2.76 -26.39
CA VAL A 295 13.52 2.47 -24.95
C VAL A 295 13.69 3.75 -24.14
N MET A 296 14.47 4.72 -24.62
CA MET A 296 14.63 6.02 -23.96
C MET A 296 13.29 6.75 -23.83
N GLY A 297 12.49 6.82 -24.91
CA GLY A 297 11.17 7.45 -24.86
C GLY A 297 10.25 6.80 -23.83
N MET A 298 10.21 5.46 -23.81
CA MET A 298 9.47 4.70 -22.81
C MET A 298 9.98 4.98 -21.39
N MET A 299 11.28 4.83 -21.15
CA MET A 299 11.89 4.99 -19.82
C MET A 299 11.75 6.41 -19.27
N ILE A 300 11.83 7.46 -20.11
CA ILE A 300 11.60 8.85 -19.69
C ILE A 300 10.15 9.04 -19.23
N SER A 301 9.17 8.47 -19.95
CA SER A 301 7.76 8.56 -19.57
C SER A 301 7.53 7.93 -18.18
N LEU A 302 8.07 6.73 -17.97
CA LEU A 302 7.97 6.03 -16.67
C LEU A 302 8.70 6.78 -15.56
N ALA A 303 9.90 7.32 -15.85
CA ALA A 303 10.68 8.14 -14.93
C ALA A 303 9.92 9.40 -14.51
N LEU A 304 9.22 10.06 -15.44
CA LEU A 304 8.39 11.22 -15.15
C LEU A 304 7.22 10.85 -14.24
N THR A 305 6.57 9.71 -14.48
CA THR A 305 5.51 9.20 -13.59
C THR A 305 6.04 9.00 -12.17
N SER A 306 7.16 8.30 -12.00
CA SER A 306 7.81 8.11 -10.68
C SER A 306 8.21 9.44 -10.04
N PHE A 307 8.80 10.36 -10.81
CA PHE A 307 9.24 11.64 -10.30
C PHE A 307 8.08 12.51 -9.80
N VAL A 308 7.02 12.65 -10.61
CA VAL A 308 5.91 13.56 -10.32
C VAL A 308 4.97 12.96 -9.27
N THR A 309 4.58 11.71 -9.46
CA THR A 309 3.51 11.06 -8.67
C THR A 309 4.05 10.12 -7.61
N GLY A 310 5.30 9.68 -7.76
CA GLY A 310 5.89 8.70 -6.85
C GLY A 310 5.64 7.24 -7.20
N VAL A 311 4.80 6.95 -8.20
CA VAL A 311 4.45 5.58 -8.61
C VAL A 311 5.65 4.89 -9.27
N THR A 312 6.12 3.81 -8.67
CA THR A 312 7.39 3.14 -9.04
C THR A 312 7.18 1.88 -9.85
N GLU A 313 6.03 1.23 -9.72
CA GLU A 313 5.74 -0.09 -10.27
C GLU A 313 5.99 -0.19 -11.78
N PRO A 314 5.61 0.80 -12.62
CA PRO A 314 5.88 0.73 -14.04
C PRO A 314 7.37 0.62 -14.38
N ILE A 315 8.26 1.24 -13.59
CA ILE A 315 9.72 1.11 -13.75
C ILE A 315 10.22 -0.20 -13.16
N GLU A 316 9.84 -0.50 -11.92
CA GLU A 316 10.29 -1.69 -11.19
C GLU A 316 9.96 -2.98 -11.95
N PHE A 317 8.76 -3.06 -12.55
CA PHE A 317 8.32 -4.24 -13.30
C PHE A 317 9.11 -4.49 -14.59
N THR A 318 9.85 -3.51 -15.09
CA THR A 318 10.73 -3.69 -16.26
C THR A 318 11.95 -4.55 -15.96
N PHE A 319 12.33 -4.72 -14.68
CA PHE A 319 13.49 -5.51 -14.27
C PHE A 319 13.23 -6.47 -13.10
N LEU A 320 12.11 -6.34 -12.38
CA LEU A 320 11.71 -7.20 -11.25
C LEU A 320 11.84 -8.69 -11.56
N PHE A 321 11.23 -9.13 -12.67
CA PHE A 321 11.17 -10.55 -13.05
C PHE A 321 12.31 -10.98 -13.96
N ILE A 322 12.90 -10.03 -14.68
CA ILE A 322 13.93 -10.26 -15.69
C ILE A 322 15.34 -10.26 -15.06
N ALA A 323 15.53 -9.44 -14.03
CA ALA A 323 16.78 -9.29 -13.29
C ALA A 323 16.54 -9.22 -11.76
N PRO A 324 16.19 -10.33 -11.10
CA PRO A 324 15.88 -10.34 -9.66
C PRO A 324 17.03 -9.83 -8.78
N ALA A 325 18.29 -10.06 -9.18
CA ALA A 325 19.45 -9.53 -8.47
C ALA A 325 19.51 -7.99 -8.51
N LEU A 326 19.14 -7.38 -9.63
CA LEU A 326 19.06 -5.93 -9.77
C LEU A 326 17.93 -5.35 -8.90
N PHE A 327 16.83 -6.10 -8.78
CA PHE A 327 15.75 -5.75 -7.85
C PHE A 327 16.16 -5.88 -6.38
N ALA A 328 16.95 -6.89 -6.01
CA ALA A 328 17.50 -6.99 -4.66
C ALA A 328 18.41 -5.79 -4.33
N VAL A 329 19.23 -5.35 -5.28
CA VAL A 329 20.05 -4.13 -5.13
C VAL A 329 19.17 -2.91 -4.94
N HIS A 330 18.11 -2.74 -5.73
CA HIS A 330 17.12 -1.66 -5.55
C HIS A 330 16.47 -1.68 -4.16
N ALA A 331 16.10 -2.87 -3.65
CA ALA A 331 15.54 -3.00 -2.30
C ALA A 331 16.52 -2.55 -1.21
N VAL A 332 17.79 -2.95 -1.31
CA VAL A 332 18.84 -2.53 -0.39
C VAL A 332 19.10 -1.04 -0.48
N LEU A 333 19.22 -0.49 -1.69
CA LEU A 333 19.42 0.96 -1.90
C LEU A 333 18.24 1.77 -1.34
N THR A 334 17.02 1.26 -1.45
CA THR A 334 15.84 1.89 -0.83
C THR A 334 15.95 1.88 0.69
N GLY A 335 16.35 0.76 1.29
CA GLY A 335 16.65 0.72 2.73
C GLY A 335 17.76 1.69 3.14
N LEU A 336 18.82 1.82 2.35
CA LEU A 336 19.88 2.79 2.62
C LEU A 336 19.36 4.24 2.52
N SER A 337 18.50 4.54 1.55
CA SER A 337 17.87 5.87 1.42
C SER A 337 17.01 6.20 2.63
N MET A 338 16.23 5.23 3.11
CA MET A 338 15.43 5.32 4.34
C MET A 338 16.31 5.61 5.55
N ALA A 339 17.37 4.83 5.76
CA ALA A 339 18.28 5.03 6.88
C ALA A 339 19.02 6.38 6.83
N VAL A 340 19.56 6.75 5.66
CA VAL A 340 20.32 8.00 5.49
C VAL A 340 19.43 9.22 5.66
N THR A 341 18.25 9.21 5.03
CA THR A 341 17.31 10.35 5.10
C THR A 341 16.85 10.60 6.53
N TRP A 342 16.45 9.54 7.24
CA TRP A 342 16.09 9.66 8.65
C TRP A 342 17.30 10.03 9.53
N GLY A 343 18.47 9.42 9.30
CA GLY A 343 19.70 9.70 10.06
C GLY A 343 20.20 11.14 9.94
N LEU A 344 19.90 11.82 8.84
CA LEU A 344 20.19 13.26 8.66
C LEU A 344 19.11 14.18 9.26
N GLY A 345 18.07 13.60 9.86
CA GLY A 345 16.96 14.29 10.51
C GLY A 345 15.98 14.92 9.53
N VAL A 346 15.75 14.28 8.38
CA VAL A 346 14.71 14.69 7.42
C VAL A 346 13.41 13.97 7.77
N HIS A 347 12.42 14.75 8.20
CA HIS A 347 11.10 14.23 8.53
C HIS A 347 10.11 14.80 7.52
N ASP A 348 9.69 13.97 6.59
CA ASP A 348 8.74 14.32 5.55
C ASP A 348 7.75 13.18 5.37
N GLY A 349 6.55 13.53 4.95
CA GLY A 349 5.45 12.61 4.71
C GLY A 349 4.90 12.78 3.30
N PHE A 350 3.95 11.94 2.94
CA PHE A 350 3.25 11.94 1.68
C PHE A 350 1.90 11.31 1.91
N GLY A 351 0.88 11.73 1.17
CA GLY A 351 -0.42 11.06 1.27
C GLY A 351 -0.61 9.95 0.24
N PHE A 352 0.25 9.89 -0.79
CA PHE A 352 0.22 8.82 -1.79
C PHE A 352 1.54 8.07 -1.93
N SER A 353 2.58 8.71 -2.49
CA SER A 353 3.77 7.96 -2.91
C SER A 353 5.04 8.79 -3.01
N ALA A 354 5.26 9.82 -2.18
CA ALA A 354 6.54 10.55 -2.11
C ALA A 354 7.04 11.12 -3.46
N GLY A 355 6.11 11.58 -4.30
CA GLY A 355 6.44 12.26 -5.56
C GLY A 355 6.73 13.75 -5.38
N LEU A 356 7.10 14.43 -6.47
CA LEU A 356 7.30 15.88 -6.48
C LEU A 356 6.08 16.65 -5.94
N ILE A 357 4.86 16.18 -6.24
CA ILE A 357 3.64 16.81 -5.76
C ILE A 357 3.59 16.79 -4.23
N ASP A 358 3.81 15.63 -3.61
CA ASP A 358 3.84 15.49 -2.15
C ASP A 358 4.96 16.37 -1.56
N TYR A 359 6.16 16.35 -2.17
CA TYR A 359 7.32 17.12 -1.71
C TYR A 359 7.07 18.63 -1.68
N LEU A 360 6.50 19.16 -2.76
CA LEU A 360 6.20 20.60 -2.85
C LEU A 360 5.07 20.99 -1.91
N LEU A 361 4.02 20.16 -1.82
CA LEU A 361 2.91 20.45 -0.94
C LEU A 361 3.34 20.40 0.53
N ASN A 362 4.20 19.47 0.92
CA ASN A 362 4.58 19.27 2.32
C ASN A 362 5.76 20.14 2.78
N TRP A 363 6.29 20.99 1.90
CA TRP A 363 7.49 21.81 2.18
C TRP A 363 7.46 22.58 3.50
N LYS A 364 6.31 23.16 3.87
CA LYS A 364 6.16 23.92 5.11
C LYS A 364 5.99 23.05 6.36
N LEU A 365 5.51 21.81 6.18
CA LEU A 365 5.22 20.86 7.25
C LEU A 365 6.44 19.97 7.57
N ALA A 366 7.26 19.70 6.55
CA ALA A 366 8.43 18.86 6.64
C ALA A 366 9.58 19.50 7.45
N THR A 367 10.36 18.66 8.13
CA THR A 367 11.61 19.05 8.78
C THR A 367 12.79 18.80 7.84
N LYS A 368 13.55 19.86 7.54
CA LYS A 368 14.69 19.87 6.61
C LYS A 368 14.40 19.28 5.21
N PRO A 369 13.27 19.63 4.55
CA PRO A 369 12.92 19.06 3.23
C PRO A 369 14.00 19.32 2.18
N TYR A 370 14.72 20.44 2.26
CA TYR A 370 15.80 20.80 1.33
C TYR A 370 16.94 19.76 1.24
N LEU A 371 17.15 18.90 2.26
CA LEU A 371 18.15 17.84 2.23
C LEU A 371 17.75 16.68 1.30
N ILE A 372 16.47 16.54 0.94
CA ILE A 372 16.01 15.53 -0.01
C ILE A 372 16.69 15.70 -1.38
N LEU A 373 16.96 16.95 -1.81
CA LEU A 373 17.62 17.22 -3.08
C LEU A 373 19.06 16.68 -3.15
N PRO A 374 20.00 17.05 -2.25
CA PRO A 374 21.37 16.53 -2.30
C PRO A 374 21.42 15.02 -2.03
N ILE A 375 20.59 14.47 -1.13
CA ILE A 375 20.50 13.03 -0.90
C ILE A 375 20.03 12.33 -2.18
N GLY A 376 18.96 12.84 -2.78
CA GLY A 376 18.40 12.36 -4.05
C GLY A 376 19.42 12.35 -5.18
N LEU A 377 20.17 13.43 -5.38
CA LEU A 377 21.22 13.51 -6.40
C LEU A 377 22.35 12.50 -6.15
N ALA A 378 22.75 12.29 -4.88
CA ALA A 378 23.72 11.26 -4.53
C ALA A 378 23.20 9.86 -4.87
N PHE A 379 21.95 9.55 -4.52
CA PHE A 379 21.30 8.30 -4.91
C PHE A 379 21.14 8.17 -6.43
N ALA A 380 20.86 9.24 -7.17
CA ALA A 380 20.80 9.22 -8.64
C ALA A 380 22.13 8.74 -9.23
N ALA A 381 23.25 9.28 -8.74
CA ALA A 381 24.59 8.89 -9.19
C ALA A 381 24.87 7.41 -8.87
N VAL A 382 24.55 6.97 -7.65
CA VAL A 382 24.71 5.58 -7.22
C VAL A 382 23.84 4.63 -8.05
N TYR A 383 22.56 4.95 -8.24
CA TYR A 383 21.64 4.14 -9.04
C TYR A 383 22.10 4.04 -10.49
N TYR A 384 22.41 5.18 -11.13
CA TYR A 384 22.85 5.18 -12.53
C TYR A 384 24.10 4.31 -12.73
N THR A 385 25.12 4.51 -11.89
CA THR A 385 26.40 3.81 -12.00
C THR A 385 26.25 2.31 -11.71
N LEU A 386 25.57 1.94 -10.61
CA LEU A 386 25.36 0.53 -10.25
C LEU A 386 24.49 -0.21 -11.25
N PHE A 387 23.36 0.37 -11.68
CA PHE A 387 22.48 -0.27 -12.66
C PHE A 387 23.21 -0.50 -13.96
N ARG A 388 23.88 0.54 -14.49
CA ARG A 388 24.65 0.42 -15.73
C ARG A 388 25.77 -0.61 -15.61
N PHE A 389 26.50 -0.61 -14.50
CA PHE A 389 27.58 -1.57 -14.26
C PHE A 389 27.04 -3.01 -14.23
N ILE A 390 26.00 -3.27 -13.43
CA ILE A 390 25.42 -4.61 -13.25
C ILE A 390 24.82 -5.12 -14.57
N ILE A 391 24.05 -4.28 -15.27
CA ILE A 391 23.42 -4.64 -16.56
C ILE A 391 24.47 -5.05 -17.59
N VAL A 392 25.55 -4.27 -17.71
CA VAL A 392 26.62 -4.56 -18.68
C VAL A 392 27.49 -5.74 -18.24
N LYS A 393 27.89 -5.79 -16.97
CA LYS A 393 28.82 -6.81 -16.44
C LYS A 393 28.22 -8.21 -16.49
N PHE A 394 26.93 -8.34 -16.19
CA PHE A 394 26.22 -9.62 -16.17
C PHE A 394 25.35 -9.85 -17.41
N ASN A 395 25.44 -8.97 -18.41
CA ASN A 395 24.66 -9.02 -19.63
C ASN A 395 23.15 -9.26 -19.41
N LEU A 396 22.55 -8.47 -18.52
CA LEU A 396 21.14 -8.65 -18.14
C LEU A 396 20.21 -8.28 -19.31
N PRO A 397 19.13 -9.04 -19.56
CA PRO A 397 18.21 -8.81 -20.67
C PRO A 397 17.17 -7.72 -20.36
N THR A 398 17.60 -6.56 -19.86
CA THR A 398 16.72 -5.41 -19.61
C THR A 398 16.09 -4.89 -20.92
N PRO A 399 14.99 -4.10 -20.87
CA PRO A 399 14.28 -3.64 -22.07
C PRO A 399 15.19 -3.15 -23.21
N GLY A 400 15.02 -3.72 -24.40
CA GLY A 400 15.83 -3.42 -25.58
C GLY A 400 17.22 -4.06 -25.62
N ARG A 401 17.48 -5.01 -24.72
CA ARG A 401 18.62 -5.95 -24.79
C ARG A 401 18.19 -7.39 -25.12
N GLU A 402 16.89 -7.64 -25.35
CA GLU A 402 16.41 -8.98 -25.73
C GLU A 402 17.02 -9.46 -27.06
N PRO A 403 17.14 -10.79 -27.26
CA PRO A 403 17.44 -11.37 -28.57
C PRO A 403 16.46 -10.87 -29.64
N ASP A 404 16.92 -10.75 -30.88
CA ASP A 404 16.07 -10.22 -31.95
C ASP A 404 14.95 -11.19 -32.37
N GLU A 405 15.10 -12.49 -32.09
CA GLU A 405 14.11 -13.54 -32.40
C GLU A 405 12.87 -13.54 -31.48
N GLU A 406 12.97 -13.06 -30.23
CA GLU A 406 11.85 -13.09 -29.26
C GLU A 406 10.77 -12.01 -29.50
N VAL A 407 11.02 -11.05 -30.41
CA VAL A 407 10.16 -9.87 -30.59
C VAL A 407 9.25 -9.98 -31.82
N GLU A 408 9.60 -10.77 -32.84
CA GLU A 408 8.73 -10.95 -34.02
C GLU A 408 7.35 -11.54 -33.67
N ASP A 409 7.25 -12.28 -32.57
CA ASP A 409 6.01 -12.93 -32.13
C ASP A 409 5.03 -11.97 -31.41
N LEU A 410 5.53 -10.85 -30.84
CA LEU A 410 4.69 -9.88 -30.11
C LEU A 410 4.07 -8.81 -31.03
N THR A 411 4.65 -8.57 -32.21
CA THR A 411 4.11 -7.65 -33.22
C THR A 411 3.22 -8.33 -34.27
N LYS A 412 3.09 -9.65 -34.22
CA LYS A 412 2.26 -10.46 -35.12
C LYS A 412 0.95 -10.97 -34.48
N ALA A 413 0.67 -10.63 -33.21
CA ALA A 413 -0.51 -11.06 -32.45
C ALA A 413 -1.59 -9.98 -32.33
#